data_AF-A0A7S0G406-F1
#
_entry.id   AF-A0A7S0G406-F1
#
_cell.length_a   1.000
_cell.length_b   1.000
_cell.length_c   1.000
_cell.angle_alpha   90.00
_cell.angle_beta   90.00
_cell.angle_gamma   90.00
#
_symmetry.space_group_name_H-M   'P 1'
#
loop_
_entity.id
_entity.type
_entity.pdbx_description
1 polymer ?
#
loop_
_entity_poly.entity_id
_entity_poly.type
_entity_poly.pdbx_seq_one_letter_code
_entity_poly.pdbx_strand_id
1 'polypeptide(L)'
;LAESRSLEIRPPEDLIGRVFVTQRTEWMNDLEDAEVFVRAQSAKKASLKSVFALPICDRNNNILAVTTFFSQELREYDSTTVSLSSELAESVVHAFDEILASKQSQAPT
;
A
#
# COMPACT_ATOMS: atom_id res chain seq x y z
N LEU A 1 16.82 -2.39 5.78
CA LEU A 1 16.18 -3.44 4.94
C LEU A 1 15.95 -4.75 5.69
N ALA A 2 16.84 -5.20 6.59
CA ALA A 2 16.66 -6.46 7.33
C ALA A 2 15.32 -6.52 8.12
N GLU A 3 14.94 -5.43 8.80
CA GLU A 3 13.69 -5.39 9.58
C GLU A 3 12.41 -5.39 8.74
N SER A 4 12.46 -4.94 7.48
CA SER A 4 11.28 -4.92 6.61
C SER A 4 10.87 -6.32 6.15
N ARG A 5 11.80 -7.29 6.13
CA ARG A 5 11.52 -8.65 5.64
C ARG A 5 10.71 -9.49 6.63
N SER A 6 10.83 -9.20 7.92
CA SER A 6 10.10 -9.88 8.99
C SER A 6 8.88 -9.10 9.49
N LEU A 7 8.55 -7.98 8.82
CA LEU A 7 7.39 -7.18 9.19
C LEU A 7 6.11 -7.91 8.78
N GLU A 8 5.43 -8.49 9.76
CA GLU A 8 4.08 -8.98 9.59
C GLU A 8 3.08 -7.88 9.92
N ILE A 9 2.14 -7.68 9.01
CA ILE A 9 1.06 -6.74 9.16
C ILE A 9 -0.22 -7.56 9.37
N ARG A 10 -0.84 -7.43 10.54
CA ARG A 10 -2.06 -8.16 10.88
C ARG A 10 -3.30 -7.32 10.55
N PRO A 11 -4.14 -7.75 9.60
CA PRO A 11 -5.41 -7.08 9.34
C PRO A 11 -6.38 -7.28 10.52
N PRO A 12 -7.28 -6.32 10.81
CA PRO A 12 -7.46 -5.01 10.18
C PRO A 12 -6.93 -3.83 11.01
N GLU A 13 -6.02 -4.06 11.96
CA GLU A 13 -5.65 -3.03 12.96
C GLU A 13 -4.87 -1.85 12.38
N ASP A 14 -4.22 -2.01 11.23
CA ASP A 14 -3.48 -0.95 10.56
C ASP A 14 -4.09 -0.57 9.19
N LEU A 15 -3.77 0.63 8.70
CA LEU A 15 -4.20 1.15 7.40
C LEU A 15 -3.96 0.15 6.26
N ILE A 16 -2.80 -0.50 6.23
CA ILE A 16 -2.44 -1.44 5.16
C ILE A 16 -3.35 -2.67 5.25
N GLY A 17 -3.59 -3.19 6.45
CA GLY A 17 -4.53 -4.28 6.69
C GLY A 17 -5.97 -3.94 6.31
N ARG A 18 -6.45 -2.73 6.60
CA ARG A 18 -7.80 -2.30 6.19
C ARG A 18 -7.94 -2.20 4.68
N VAL A 19 -6.97 -1.61 3.98
CA VAL A 19 -6.95 -1.56 2.51
C VAL A 19 -6.90 -2.97 1.92
N PHE A 20 -6.10 -3.87 2.51
CA PHE A 20 -6.02 -5.28 2.10
C PHE A 20 -7.38 -6.00 2.20
N VAL A 21 -8.08 -5.84 3.33
CA VAL A 21 -9.38 -6.51 3.58
C VAL A 21 -10.50 -5.90 2.75
N THR A 22 -10.54 -4.57 2.64
CA THR A 22 -11.63 -3.86 1.98
C THR A 22 -11.46 -3.79 0.46
N GLN A 23 -10.22 -3.96 -0.02
CA GLN A 23 -9.80 -3.67 -1.39
C GLN A 23 -10.18 -2.25 -1.82
N ARG A 24 -10.21 -1.32 -0.87
CA ARG A 24 -10.54 0.08 -1.10
C ARG A 24 -9.34 0.95 -0.75
N THR A 25 -9.13 1.93 -1.60
CA THR A 25 -8.21 3.02 -1.35
C THR A 25 -8.61 3.79 -0.09
N GLU A 26 -7.63 4.12 0.75
CA GLU A 26 -7.83 4.94 1.95
C GLU A 26 -6.90 6.15 1.95
N TRP A 27 -7.41 7.27 2.47
CA TRP A 27 -6.68 8.52 2.63
C TRP A 27 -6.86 9.01 4.05
N MET A 28 -5.76 9.36 4.71
CA MET A 28 -5.77 9.98 6.05
C MET A 28 -4.96 11.27 5.99
N ASN A 29 -5.61 12.39 6.31
CA ASN A 29 -4.97 13.70 6.37
C ASN A 29 -4.42 14.02 7.77
N ASP A 30 -4.61 13.15 8.76
CA ASP A 30 -4.03 13.26 10.10
C ASP A 30 -3.53 11.88 10.57
N LEU A 31 -2.25 11.81 10.94
CA LEU A 31 -1.56 10.62 11.43
C LEU A 31 -1.25 10.67 12.93
N GLU A 32 -1.61 11.75 13.63
CA GLU A 32 -1.32 11.90 15.06
C GLU A 32 -2.31 11.13 15.95
N ASP A 33 -3.49 10.79 15.43
CA ASP A 33 -4.51 10.03 16.13
C ASP A 33 -4.12 8.54 16.26
N ALA A 34 -3.73 8.15 17.47
CA ALA A 34 -3.34 6.78 17.79
C ALA A 34 -4.51 5.79 17.85
N GLU A 35 -5.76 6.26 17.95
CA GLU A 35 -6.94 5.39 17.89
C GLU A 35 -7.23 4.96 16.44
N VAL A 36 -6.92 5.81 15.47
CA VAL A 36 -7.19 5.58 14.04
C VAL A 36 -5.97 5.02 13.30
N PHE A 37 -4.76 5.40 13.74
CA PHE A 37 -3.50 4.98 13.14
C PHE A 37 -2.56 4.34 14.18
N VAL A 38 -2.49 3.01 14.18
CA VAL A 38 -1.66 2.23 15.12
C VAL A 38 -0.17 2.62 15.11
N ARG A 39 0.33 3.23 14.02
CA ARG A 39 1.72 3.71 13.90
C ARG A 39 1.89 5.20 14.20
N ALA A 40 0.93 5.85 14.85
CA ALA A 40 0.94 7.30 15.14
C ALA A 40 2.22 7.76 15.84
N GLN A 41 2.73 7.01 16.83
CA GLN A 41 3.99 7.36 17.49
C GLN A 41 5.20 7.35 16.54
N SER A 42 5.27 6.38 15.62
CA SER A 42 6.33 6.31 14.60
C SER A 42 6.18 7.42 13.57
N ALA A 43 4.95 7.70 13.12
CA ALA A 43 4.65 8.81 12.21
C ALA A 43 5.08 10.15 12.81
N LYS A 44 4.76 10.39 14.09
CA LYS A 44 5.18 11.59 14.83
C LYS A 44 6.70 11.75 14.89
N LYS A 45 7.44 10.67 15.17
CA LYS A 45 8.92 10.70 15.18
C LYS A 45 9.52 11.01 13.80
N ALA A 46 8.84 10.61 12.73
CA ALA A 46 9.26 10.85 11.35
C ALA A 46 8.66 12.14 10.74
N SER A 47 7.92 12.92 11.53
CA SER A 47 7.17 14.10 11.09
C SER A 47 6.19 13.84 9.96
N LEU A 48 5.67 12.60 9.84
CA LEU A 48 4.65 12.23 8.86
C LEU A 48 3.29 12.71 9.34
N LYS A 49 2.53 13.34 8.44
CA LYS A 49 1.26 13.98 8.75
C LYS A 49 0.07 13.40 7.98
N SER A 50 0.30 12.93 6.77
CA SER A 50 -0.75 12.32 5.94
C SER A 50 -0.24 11.05 5.26
N VAL A 51 -1.18 10.18 4.92
CA VAL A 51 -0.92 8.95 4.18
C VAL A 51 -2.05 8.65 3.22
N PHE A 52 -1.67 8.08 2.10
CA PHE A 52 -2.57 7.53 1.10
C PHE A 52 -2.17 6.10 0.79
N ALA A 53 -3.13 5.20 0.69
CA ALA A 53 -2.90 3.78 0.47
C ALA A 53 -3.88 3.23 -0.56
N LEU A 54 -3.40 2.39 -1.46
CA LEU A 54 -4.23 1.72 -2.46
C LEU A 54 -3.84 0.25 -2.64
N PRO A 55 -4.81 -0.62 -2.97
CA PRO A 55 -4.54 -1.99 -3.30
C PRO A 55 -3.95 -2.11 -4.71
N ILE A 56 -3.07 -3.08 -4.90
CA ILE A 56 -2.58 -3.53 -6.20
C ILE A 56 -3.19 -4.91 -6.42
N CYS A 57 -4.12 -5.01 -7.36
CA CYS A 57 -4.89 -6.23 -7.63
C CYS A 57 -4.58 -6.79 -9.01
N ASP A 58 -4.59 -8.12 -9.14
CA ASP A 58 -4.60 -8.76 -10.45
C ASP A 58 -5.96 -8.58 -11.16
N ARG A 59 -6.06 -9.08 -12.40
CA ARG A 59 -7.30 -9.01 -13.20
C ARG A 59 -8.49 -9.76 -12.58
N ASN A 60 -8.25 -10.64 -11.61
CA ASN A 60 -9.27 -11.42 -10.91
C ASN A 60 -9.61 -10.82 -9.53
N ASN A 61 -9.15 -9.60 -9.23
CA ASN A 61 -9.30 -8.91 -7.95
C ASN A 61 -8.59 -9.62 -6.78
N ASN A 62 -7.58 -10.45 -7.05
CA ASN A 62 -6.69 -10.93 -5.99
C ASN A 62 -5.70 -9.83 -5.63
N ILE A 63 -5.57 -9.53 -4.34
CA ILE A 63 -4.59 -8.54 -3.86
C ILE A 63 -3.18 -9.13 -4.03
N LEU A 64 -2.35 -8.48 -4.84
CA LEU A 64 -0.92 -8.79 -4.99
C LEU A 64 -0.10 -8.05 -3.95
N ALA A 65 -0.46 -6.79 -3.67
CA ALA A 65 0.21 -5.93 -2.71
C ALA A 65 -0.71 -4.78 -2.26
N VAL A 66 -0.28 -4.06 -1.23
CA VAL A 66 -0.82 -2.75 -0.87
C VAL A 66 0.36 -1.78 -0.87
N THR A 67 0.19 -0.62 -1.48
CA THR A 67 1.20 0.44 -1.47
C THR A 67 0.71 1.65 -0.69
N THR A 68 1.65 2.34 -0.05
CA THR A 68 1.37 3.50 0.82
C THR A 68 2.33 4.63 0.53
N PHE A 69 1.78 5.84 0.38
CA PHE A 69 2.51 7.08 0.19
C PHE A 69 2.34 7.94 1.44
N PHE A 70 3.45 8.26 2.11
CA PHE A 70 3.44 9.13 3.29
C PHE A 70 3.93 10.53 2.91
N SER A 71 3.42 11.55 3.60
CA SER A 71 3.88 12.92 3.46
C SER A 71 4.13 13.57 4.82
N GLN A 72 5.11 14.49 4.87
CA GLN A 72 5.34 15.36 6.03
C GLN A 72 4.42 16.59 6.04
N GLU A 73 3.62 16.76 4.99
CA GLU A 73 2.62 17.80 4.86
C GLU A 73 1.22 17.23 5.12
N LEU A 74 0.33 18.07 5.66
CA LEU A 74 -1.10 17.76 5.66
C LEU A 74 -1.59 17.86 4.22
N ARG A 75 -2.13 16.75 3.70
CA ARG A 75 -2.65 16.69 2.34
C ARG A 75 -4.10 16.26 2.40
N GLU A 76 -4.96 17.10 1.87
CA GLU A 76 -6.35 16.77 1.60
C GLU A 76 -6.44 15.76 0.45
N TYR A 77 -7.56 15.05 0.38
CA TYR A 77 -7.84 14.12 -0.69
C TYR A 77 -7.68 14.81 -2.06
N ASP A 78 -6.85 14.22 -2.92
CA ASP A 78 -6.65 14.67 -4.29
C ASP A 78 -6.92 13.53 -5.27
N SER A 79 -8.05 13.63 -5.97
CA SER A 79 -8.45 12.64 -6.97
C SER A 79 -7.41 12.47 -8.08
N THR A 80 -6.64 13.50 -8.41
CA THR A 80 -5.61 13.43 -9.45
C THR A 80 -4.49 12.50 -9.02
N THR A 81 -3.99 12.67 -7.80
CA THR A 81 -3.00 11.77 -7.18
C THR A 81 -3.53 10.34 -7.11
N VAL A 82 -4.80 10.14 -6.74
CA VAL A 82 -5.39 8.79 -6.66
C VAL A 82 -5.45 8.13 -8.04
N SER A 83 -5.92 8.86 -9.07
CA SER A 83 -6.01 8.32 -10.42
C SER A 83 -4.63 7.95 -10.97
N LEU A 84 -3.65 8.85 -10.87
CA LEU A 84 -2.28 8.59 -11.34
C LEU A 84 -1.65 7.40 -10.61
N SER A 85 -1.87 7.28 -9.30
CA SER A 85 -1.35 6.16 -8.52
C SER A 85 -2.01 4.84 -8.93
N SER A 86 -3.27 4.87 -9.35
CA SER A 86 -3.99 3.69 -9.84
C SER A 86 -3.43 3.22 -11.19
N GLU A 87 -3.12 4.14 -12.11
CA GLU A 87 -2.45 3.82 -13.38
C GLU A 87 -1.06 3.21 -13.16
N LEU A 88 -0.32 3.72 -12.17
CA LEU A 88 0.97 3.14 -11.77
C LEU A 88 0.80 1.75 -11.15
N ALA A 89 -0.23 1.52 -10.35
CA ALA A 89 -0.54 0.22 -9.79
C ALA A 89 -0.80 -0.82 -10.89
N GLU A 90 -1.55 -0.48 -11.93
CA GLU A 90 -1.76 -1.34 -13.10
C GLU A 90 -0.45 -1.68 -13.81
N SER A 91 0.45 -0.71 -13.96
CA SER A 91 1.79 -0.96 -14.53
C SER A 91 2.61 -1.94 -13.69
N VAL A 92 2.49 -1.86 -12.36
CA VAL A 92 3.13 -2.83 -11.44
C VAL A 92 2.55 -4.23 -11.64
N VAL A 93 1.23 -4.38 -11.79
CA VAL A 93 0.58 -5.67 -12.06
C VAL A 93 1.14 -6.31 -13.32
N HIS A 94 1.29 -5.54 -14.40
CA HIS A 94 1.89 -6.05 -15.64
C HIS A 94 3.32 -6.57 -15.44
N ALA A 95 4.14 -5.85 -14.68
CA ALA A 95 5.49 -6.32 -14.35
C ALA A 95 5.48 -7.61 -13.51
N PHE A 96 4.53 -7.76 -12.58
CA PHE A 96 4.35 -9.01 -11.82
C PHE A 96 4.01 -10.18 -12.74
N ASP A 97 3.07 -9.99 -13.68
CA ASP A 97 2.67 -11.02 -14.63
C ASP A 97 3.86 -11.50 -15.47
N GLU A 98 4.68 -10.58 -15.99
CA GLU A 98 5.88 -10.90 -16.77
C GLU A 98 6.92 -11.68 -15.96
N ILE A 99 7.19 -11.24 -14.73
CA ILE A 99 8.14 -11.92 -13.84
C ILE A 99 7.65 -13.34 -13.52
N LEU A 100 6.36 -13.53 -13.24
CA LEU A 100 5.81 -14.85 -12.94
C LEU A 100 5.84 -15.79 -14.16
N ALA A 101 5.48 -15.29 -15.34
CA ALA A 101 5.55 -16.05 -16.59
C ALA A 101 6.99 -16.49 -16.93
N SER A 102 7.97 -15.60 -16.69
CA SER A 102 9.39 -15.92 -16.92
C SER A 102 9.90 -17.05 -16.03
N LYS A 103 9.45 -17.10 -14.76
CA LYS A 103 9.84 -18.14 -13.80
C LYS A 103 9.25 -19.51 -14.12
N GLN A 104 8.02 -19.55 -14.62
CA GLN A 104 7.36 -20.81 -15.02
C GLN A 104 8.03 -21.45 -16.25
N SER A 105 8.56 -20.62 -17.17
CA SER A 105 9.25 -21.08 -18.38
C SER A 105 10.65 -21.65 -18.13
N GLN A 106 11.21 -21.46 -16.93
CA GLN A 106 12.56 -21.90 -16.54
C GLN A 106 12.57 -23.12 -15.59
N ALA A 107 11.40 -23.69 -15.26
CA ALA A 107 11.34 -24.91 -14.45
C ALA A 107 11.84 -26.13 -15.27
N PRO A 108 12.80 -26.93 -14.76
CA PRO A 108 13.31 -28.08 -15.50
C PRO A 108 12.23 -29.18 -15.63
N THR A 109 12.13 -29.74 -16.83
CA THR A 109 11.29 -30.91 -17.17
C THR A 109 11.77 -32.18 -16.49
#